data_AF-A0AAV8YMN3-F1
#
_entry.id   AF-A0AAV8YMN3-F1
#
_cell.length_a   1.000
_cell.length_b   1.000
_cell.length_c   1.000
_cell.angle_alpha   90.00
_cell.angle_beta   90.00
_cell.angle_gamma   90.00
#
_symmetry.space_group_name_H-M   'P 1'
#
loop_
_entity.id
_entity.type
_entity.pdbx_description
1 polymer ?
#
loop_
_entity_poly.entity_id
_entity_poly.type
_entity_poly.pdbx_seq_one_letter_code
_entity_poly.pdbx_strand_id
1 'polypeptide(L)'
;MEAFKTHEIIPDVVSALPEQLLHVKFGQKDVNLGNEIEPKYVKEPPEVRYNADPNSFYTLILTDPDAPSRKNPTRREWHHWLVVNIPGPKVSESEILSEYVGSAPPQGSELHRYGFLLYKQPKKLTFDEPKHSDTDGKRGNFSAEKFAKKYDKVDTLIPVILLVAQTVCVNTSMSAEWKTRGVVPDVLEEVPPHKLTVEYPDVAIEEGTVIKPFQAKSPPCVSWEYGRGCFYTLCMIDADTPCRMKPIAKEWCHWLVVNIPEDDVDAGETIAEYVGPLPPWGNGFHRYIFLLYRQPCEIDCDCEKRLTDKTAEGRTLFSIAKFAETHAIGLPVAGNFFEAAFDTHEATSSSQEMYH
;
A
#
# COMPACT_ATOMS: atom_id res chain seq x y z
N MET A 1 -10.65 6.03 25.84
CA MET A 1 -10.36 5.03 26.89
C MET A 1 -10.51 3.61 26.35
N GLU A 2 -11.61 3.27 25.66
CA GLU A 2 -11.80 1.95 25.04
C GLU A 2 -10.68 1.58 24.05
N ALA A 3 -10.26 2.54 23.22
CA ALA A 3 -9.19 2.35 22.23
C ALA A 3 -7.86 1.82 22.81
N PHE A 4 -7.52 2.11 24.08
CA PHE A 4 -6.29 1.58 24.70
C PHE A 4 -6.36 0.07 24.95
N LYS A 5 -7.56 -0.45 25.21
CA LYS A 5 -7.80 -1.88 25.38
C LYS A 5 -7.99 -2.57 24.04
N THR A 6 -8.77 -1.95 23.14
CA THR A 6 -9.05 -2.48 21.79
C THR A 6 -7.77 -2.76 21.01
N HIS A 7 -6.76 -1.90 21.15
CA HIS A 7 -5.50 -2.02 20.43
C HIS A 7 -4.36 -2.59 21.28
N GLU A 8 -4.73 -3.19 22.43
CA GLU A 8 -3.83 -3.90 23.33
C GLU A 8 -2.67 -3.05 23.84
N ILE A 9 -2.80 -1.73 23.82
CA ILE A 9 -1.81 -0.82 24.39
C ILE A 9 -1.67 -1.04 25.88
N ILE A 10 -2.80 -1.28 26.53
CA ILE A 10 -2.88 -1.81 27.87
C ILE A 10 -3.28 -3.28 27.74
N PRO A 11 -2.51 -4.23 28.30
CA PRO A 11 -1.32 -4.01 29.14
C PRO A 11 0.03 -4.05 28.39
N ASP A 12 0.07 -4.17 27.06
CA ASP A 12 1.28 -4.61 26.33
C ASP A 12 2.43 -3.57 26.31
N VAL A 13 2.09 -2.28 26.20
CA VAL A 13 3.10 -1.20 26.17
C VAL A 13 3.13 -0.43 27.48
N VAL A 14 1.95 -0.23 28.08
CA VAL A 14 1.80 0.49 29.35
C VAL A 14 0.80 -0.22 30.23
N SER A 15 1.02 -0.15 31.54
CA SER A 15 0.25 -0.91 32.54
C SER A 15 -1.03 -0.22 32.99
N ALA A 16 -1.20 1.08 32.71
CA ALA A 16 -2.37 1.86 33.13
C ALA A 16 -2.76 2.94 32.10
N LEU A 17 -4.00 3.42 32.21
CA LEU A 17 -4.54 4.50 31.37
C LEU A 17 -3.86 5.83 31.70
N PRO A 18 -3.66 6.70 30.69
CA PRO A 18 -3.15 8.04 30.93
C PRO A 18 -4.14 8.95 31.62
N GLU A 19 -3.61 9.89 32.38
CA GLU A 19 -4.41 10.97 32.97
C GLU A 19 -4.80 12.06 31.95
N GLN A 20 -4.01 12.22 30.88
CA GLN A 20 -4.20 13.26 29.86
C GLN A 20 -3.91 12.72 28.46
N LEU A 21 -4.42 13.40 27.43
CA LEU A 21 -4.11 13.10 26.03
C LEU A 21 -3.16 14.17 25.46
N LEU A 22 -2.17 13.73 24.67
CA LEU A 22 -1.35 14.63 23.85
C LEU A 22 -2.16 15.01 22.61
N HIS A 23 -1.98 16.25 22.14
CA HIS A 23 -2.42 16.66 20.82
C HIS A 23 -1.22 16.60 19.88
N VAL A 24 -1.16 15.57 19.05
CA VAL A 24 -0.06 15.34 18.11
C VAL A 24 -0.55 15.60 16.69
N LYS A 25 0.26 16.29 15.88
CA LYS A 25 -0.10 16.63 14.50
C LYS A 25 1.09 16.47 13.56
N PHE A 26 0.91 15.70 12.51
CA PHE A 26 1.87 15.55 11.41
C PHE A 26 1.44 16.43 10.24
N GLY A 27 2.02 17.64 10.15
CA GLY A 27 1.61 18.63 9.15
C GLY A 27 0.13 19.00 9.28
N GLN A 28 -0.71 18.50 8.36
CA GLN A 28 -2.17 18.71 8.38
C GLN A 28 -2.97 17.53 8.96
N LYS A 29 -2.30 16.46 9.42
CA LYS A 29 -2.96 15.24 9.93
C LYS A 29 -2.91 15.19 11.45
N ASP A 30 -4.07 15.24 12.07
CA ASP A 30 -4.21 15.05 13.51
C ASP A 30 -4.11 13.57 13.89
N VAL A 31 -3.40 13.31 14.98
CA VAL A 31 -3.29 12.02 15.62
C VAL A 31 -4.46 11.85 16.59
N ASN A 32 -5.30 10.86 16.33
CA ASN A 32 -6.43 10.49 17.16
C ASN A 32 -6.21 9.07 17.73
N LEU A 33 -6.95 8.71 18.78
CA LEU A 33 -6.81 7.38 19.34
C LEU A 33 -7.31 6.32 18.35
N GLY A 34 -6.39 5.51 17.85
CA GLY A 34 -6.68 4.40 16.93
C GLY A 34 -6.89 4.81 15.48
N ASN A 35 -6.62 6.06 15.10
CA ASN A 35 -6.62 6.40 13.67
C ASN A 35 -5.34 5.91 13.00
N GLU A 36 -5.46 5.53 11.74
CA GLU A 36 -4.33 5.13 10.90
C GLU A 36 -3.72 6.37 10.23
N ILE A 37 -2.38 6.46 10.22
CA ILE A 37 -1.65 7.54 9.57
C ILE A 37 -0.56 6.95 8.68
N GLU A 38 -0.53 7.44 7.45
CA GLU A 38 0.38 6.95 6.42
C GLU A 38 1.83 7.44 6.63
N PRO A 39 2.87 6.59 6.41
CA PRO A 39 4.30 6.91 6.39
C PRO A 39 4.66 8.19 5.66
N LYS A 40 3.96 8.49 4.55
CA LYS A 40 4.21 9.71 3.77
C LYS A 40 3.98 10.99 4.58
N TYR A 41 3.10 10.96 5.59
CA TYR A 41 2.85 12.10 6.47
C TYR A 41 3.75 12.13 7.71
N VAL A 42 4.34 10.99 8.09
CA VAL A 42 5.16 10.84 9.30
C VAL A 42 6.66 10.75 8.98
N LYS A 43 7.09 11.38 7.87
CA LYS A 43 8.53 11.47 7.53
C LYS A 43 9.26 12.45 8.44
N GLU A 44 8.58 13.52 8.83
CA GLU A 44 9.11 14.59 9.67
C GLU A 44 8.55 14.48 11.10
N PRO A 45 9.28 14.99 12.11
CA PRO A 45 8.78 15.03 13.48
C PRO A 45 7.44 15.77 13.58
N PRO A 46 6.48 15.30 14.40
CA PRO A 46 5.19 15.97 14.55
C PRO A 46 5.29 17.20 15.44
N GLU A 47 4.28 18.06 15.34
CA GLU A 47 3.95 18.99 16.41
C GLU A 47 3.31 18.23 17.58
N VAL A 48 3.79 18.45 18.80
CA VAL A 48 3.26 17.81 20.01
C VAL A 48 2.88 18.89 21.01
N ARG A 49 1.60 18.92 21.40
CA ARG A 49 1.06 19.84 22.40
C ARG A 49 0.45 19.07 23.56
N TYR A 50 0.64 19.59 24.76
CA TYR A 50 0.10 19.03 26.00
C TYR A 50 -0.03 20.11 27.07
N ASN A 51 -0.83 19.84 28.09
CA ASN A 51 -0.97 20.74 29.23
C ASN A 51 0.25 20.61 30.15
N ALA A 52 1.30 21.36 29.83
CA ALA A 52 2.56 21.33 30.56
C ALA A 52 2.56 22.31 31.74
N ASP A 53 3.18 21.89 32.84
CA ASP A 53 3.66 22.79 33.88
C ASP A 53 4.90 23.54 33.34
N PRO A 54 4.85 24.88 33.19
CA PRO A 54 5.94 25.66 32.59
C PRO A 54 7.29 25.54 33.31
N ASN A 55 7.29 25.16 34.59
CA ASN A 55 8.50 25.04 35.41
C ASN A 55 9.03 23.61 35.51
N SER A 56 8.38 22.67 34.83
CA SER A 56 8.75 21.26 34.84
C SER A 56 9.47 20.83 33.57
N PHE A 57 10.17 19.71 33.66
CA PHE A 57 10.81 19.08 32.51
C PHE A 57 10.04 17.82 32.11
N TYR A 58 10.08 17.48 30.83
CA TYR A 58 9.39 16.31 30.31
C TYR A 58 10.30 15.46 29.42
N THR A 59 9.97 14.17 29.33
CA THR A 59 10.53 13.24 28.36
C THR A 59 9.42 12.75 27.44
N LEU A 60 9.64 12.82 26.13
CA LEU A 60 8.75 12.27 25.11
C LEU A 60 9.44 11.10 24.41
N ILE A 61 8.71 9.99 24.29
CA ILE A 61 9.15 8.77 23.59
C ILE A 61 8.12 8.44 22.51
N LEU A 62 8.56 8.24 21.27
CA LEU A 62 7.78 7.57 20.23
C LEU A 62 8.30 6.14 20.07
N THR A 63 7.45 5.15 20.31
CA THR A 63 7.84 3.73 20.41
C THR A 63 6.97 2.81 19.58
N ASP A 64 7.55 1.81 18.90
CA ASP A 64 6.86 0.79 18.10
C ASP A 64 7.04 -0.59 18.77
N PRO A 65 6.02 -1.12 19.48
CA PRO A 65 6.08 -2.43 20.13
C PRO A 65 5.97 -3.60 19.14
N ASP A 66 5.72 -3.34 17.86
CA ASP A 66 5.44 -4.36 16.86
C ASP A 66 6.63 -4.63 15.95
N ALA A 67 7.72 -3.86 16.01
CA ALA A 67 8.88 -4.08 15.13
C ALA A 67 9.49 -5.51 15.25
N PRO A 68 9.78 -6.22 14.13
CA PRO A 68 9.52 -5.86 12.73
C PRO A 68 8.12 -6.23 12.22
N SER A 69 7.32 -6.99 12.96
CA SER A 69 5.91 -7.28 12.67
C SER A 69 5.14 -7.60 13.95
N ARG A 70 3.86 -7.22 14.03
CA ARG A 70 3.04 -7.46 15.23
C ARG A 70 2.96 -8.95 15.61
N LYS A 71 2.92 -9.84 14.61
CA LYS A 71 2.91 -11.30 14.80
C LYS A 71 4.23 -11.86 15.34
N ASN A 72 5.35 -11.23 15.00
CA ASN A 72 6.68 -11.67 15.40
C ASN A 72 7.58 -10.47 15.75
N PRO A 73 7.33 -9.79 16.88
CA PRO A 73 7.91 -8.49 17.21
C PRO A 73 9.31 -8.64 17.84
N THR A 74 10.24 -9.27 17.13
CA THR A 74 11.59 -9.62 17.62
C THR A 74 12.50 -8.42 17.92
N ARG A 75 12.12 -7.20 17.51
CA ARG A 75 12.86 -5.96 17.76
C ARG A 75 12.04 -4.96 18.60
N ARG A 76 10.94 -5.40 19.21
CA ARG A 76 10.14 -4.57 20.13
C ARG A 76 10.95 -4.12 21.33
N GLU A 77 10.72 -2.96 21.91
CA GLU A 77 10.07 -1.79 21.33
C GLU A 77 11.12 -1.06 20.48
N TRP A 78 10.76 -0.57 19.29
CA TRP A 78 11.63 0.28 18.49
C TRP A 78 11.36 1.74 18.80
N HIS A 79 12.33 2.46 19.35
CA HIS A 79 12.12 3.86 19.70
C HIS A 79 12.47 4.77 18.50
N HIS A 80 11.41 5.27 17.85
CA HIS A 80 11.48 6.17 16.70
C HIS A 80 11.93 7.59 17.09
N TRP A 81 11.65 8.02 18.31
CA TRP A 81 12.07 9.34 18.79
C TRP A 81 12.21 9.32 20.30
N LEU A 82 13.30 9.88 20.82
CA LEU A 82 13.52 10.01 22.26
C LEU A 82 14.12 11.38 22.55
N VAL A 83 13.29 12.25 23.13
CA VAL A 83 13.71 13.58 23.56
C VAL A 83 13.43 13.77 25.03
N VAL A 84 14.38 14.39 25.72
CA VAL A 84 14.41 14.51 27.16
C VAL A 84 14.62 15.96 27.57
N ASN A 85 14.41 16.26 28.84
CA ASN A 85 14.61 17.60 29.37
C ASN A 85 13.83 18.68 28.59
N ILE A 86 12.65 18.36 28.06
CA ILE A 86 11.76 19.33 27.41
C ILE A 86 11.30 20.36 28.46
N PRO A 87 11.63 21.66 28.35
CA PRO A 87 11.19 22.66 29.32
C PRO A 87 9.73 23.06 29.06
N GLY A 88 8.85 22.75 30.01
CA GLY A 88 7.40 23.01 29.87
C GLY A 88 6.83 22.37 28.60
N PRO A 89 6.13 23.12 27.73
CA PRO A 89 5.55 22.59 26.48
C PRO A 89 6.51 22.67 25.27
N LYS A 90 7.77 23.08 25.46
CA LYS A 90 8.64 23.48 24.35
C LYS A 90 9.49 22.33 23.81
N VAL A 91 8.88 21.43 23.06
CA VAL A 91 9.56 20.23 22.52
C VAL A 91 10.79 20.57 21.65
N SER A 92 10.80 21.72 20.98
CA SER A 92 11.96 22.20 20.18
C SER A 92 13.18 22.62 21.02
N GLU A 93 13.01 22.88 22.32
CA GLU A 93 14.09 23.22 23.26
C GLU A 93 14.57 21.99 24.07
N SER A 94 14.27 20.79 23.59
CA SER A 94 14.63 19.53 24.25
C SER A 94 16.06 19.07 23.94
N GLU A 95 16.53 18.12 24.75
CA GLU A 95 17.75 17.37 24.46
C GLU A 95 17.40 16.10 23.70
N ILE A 96 18.00 15.91 22.53
CA ILE A 96 17.75 14.74 21.68
C ILE A 96 18.69 13.61 22.09
N LEU A 97 18.12 12.49 22.55
CA LEU A 97 18.85 11.24 22.73
C LEU A 97 18.76 10.41 21.44
N SER A 98 17.57 10.23 20.90
CA SER A 98 17.38 9.53 19.63
C SER A 98 16.66 10.44 18.67
N GLU A 99 17.31 10.78 17.55
CA GLU A 99 16.71 11.57 16.47
C GLU A 99 15.47 10.88 15.93
N TYR A 100 14.55 11.69 15.40
CA TYR A 100 13.29 11.21 14.86
C TYR A 100 13.53 10.33 13.63
N VAL A 101 12.88 9.17 13.61
CA VAL A 101 12.81 8.29 12.46
C VAL A 101 11.34 8.08 12.13
N GLY A 102 10.95 8.40 10.90
CA GLY A 102 9.58 8.17 10.45
C GLY A 102 9.17 6.69 10.50
N SER A 103 7.87 6.44 10.48
CA SER A 103 7.34 5.07 10.42
C SER A 103 7.66 4.43 9.06
N ALA A 104 8.28 3.25 9.08
CA ALA A 104 8.56 2.44 7.89
C ALA A 104 8.40 0.94 8.20
N PRO A 105 7.21 0.50 8.65
CA PRO A 105 6.97 -0.91 8.91
C PRO A 105 7.18 -1.73 7.61
N PRO A 106 7.82 -2.91 7.69
CA PRO A 106 8.07 -3.75 6.52
C PRO A 106 6.79 -4.13 5.75
N GLN A 107 6.91 -4.40 4.45
CA GLN A 107 5.78 -4.93 3.67
C GLN A 107 5.33 -6.27 4.26
N GLY A 108 4.01 -6.45 4.40
CA GLY A 108 3.41 -7.66 4.98
C GLY A 108 3.52 -7.81 6.49
N SER A 109 4.02 -6.81 7.24
CA SER A 109 4.19 -6.88 8.70
C SER A 109 2.92 -6.56 9.52
N GLU A 110 1.80 -6.36 8.82
CA GLU A 110 0.53 -5.86 9.35
C GLU A 110 0.63 -4.46 9.95
N LEU A 111 -0.46 -4.02 10.55
CA LEU A 111 -0.56 -2.74 11.25
C LEU A 111 0.33 -2.77 12.51
N HIS A 112 1.32 -1.87 12.54
CA HIS A 112 2.12 -1.61 13.73
C HIS A 112 1.39 -0.62 14.66
N ARG A 113 1.87 -0.51 15.88
CA ARG A 113 1.39 0.43 16.89
C ARG A 113 2.51 1.41 17.18
N TYR A 114 2.23 2.69 17.40
CA TYR A 114 3.27 3.72 17.56
C TYR A 114 2.94 4.67 18.71
N GLY A 115 3.44 4.39 19.90
CA GLY A 115 3.04 5.13 21.09
C GLY A 115 3.83 6.38 21.37
N PHE A 116 3.13 7.50 21.61
CA PHE A 116 3.72 8.68 22.24
C PHE A 116 3.57 8.61 23.75
N LEU A 117 4.69 8.45 24.45
CA LEU A 117 4.72 8.38 25.89
C LEU A 117 5.35 9.66 26.42
N LEU A 118 4.59 10.44 27.19
CA LEU A 118 5.10 11.64 27.84
C LEU A 118 5.21 11.39 29.34
N TYR A 119 6.40 11.65 29.88
CA TYR A 119 6.69 11.53 31.30
C TYR A 119 7.11 12.88 31.87
N LYS A 120 6.47 13.31 32.96
CA LYS A 120 6.93 14.44 33.76
C LYS A 120 8.20 14.04 34.51
N GLN A 121 9.22 14.87 34.46
CA GLN A 121 10.46 14.68 35.21
C GLN A 121 10.39 15.45 36.54
N PRO A 122 10.99 14.92 37.62
CA PRO A 122 11.05 15.62 38.90
C PRO A 122 11.92 16.88 38.85
N LYS A 123 12.88 16.92 37.92
CA LYS A 123 13.81 18.03 37.67
C LYS A 123 14.46 17.83 36.29
N LYS A 124 15.35 18.73 35.89
CA LYS A 124 16.27 18.48 34.78
C LYS A 124 17.21 17.32 35.16
N LEU A 125 17.33 16.32 34.30
CA LEU A 125 18.08 15.09 34.56
C LEU A 125 19.30 15.00 33.63
N THR A 126 20.25 14.13 34.01
CA THR A 126 21.35 13.70 33.13
C THR A 126 21.07 12.28 32.70
N PHE A 127 21.20 11.99 31.41
CA PHE A 127 20.94 10.68 30.83
C PHE A 127 22.26 10.05 30.40
N ASP A 128 22.45 8.77 30.73
CA ASP A 128 23.59 7.94 30.33
C ASP A 128 23.25 7.02 29.14
N GLU A 129 22.04 7.15 28.58
CA GLU A 129 21.66 6.42 27.37
C GLU A 129 22.52 6.83 26.16
N PRO A 130 22.79 5.88 25.24
CA PRO A 130 23.43 6.20 23.98
C PRO A 130 22.58 7.18 23.16
N LYS A 131 23.27 8.04 22.39
CA LYS A 131 22.61 8.85 21.38
C LYS A 131 22.51 8.10 20.06
N HIS A 132 21.37 8.21 19.39
CA HIS A 132 21.09 7.54 18.13
C HIS A 132 20.76 8.58 17.04
N SER A 133 21.45 8.51 15.90
CA SER A 133 21.10 9.28 14.70
C SER A 133 19.95 8.61 13.94
N ASP A 134 19.26 9.36 13.09
CA ASP A 134 18.14 8.90 12.26
C ASP A 134 18.42 7.62 11.42
N THR A 135 19.69 7.31 11.18
CA THR A 135 20.20 6.17 10.42
C THR A 135 20.68 5.00 11.28
N ASP A 136 20.66 5.12 12.62
CA ASP A 136 21.13 4.07 13.52
C ASP A 136 20.12 2.91 13.65
N GLY A 137 20.53 1.71 13.23
CA GLY A 137 19.72 0.50 13.33
C GLY A 137 19.63 -0.13 14.74
N LYS A 138 20.33 0.39 15.74
CA LYS A 138 20.38 -0.16 17.11
C LYS A 138 19.31 0.41 18.05
N ARG A 139 18.11 0.64 17.52
CA ARG A 139 16.98 1.25 18.25
C ARG A 139 15.92 0.26 18.76
N GLY A 140 16.00 -1.00 18.32
CA GLY A 140 15.10 -2.07 18.76
C GLY A 140 15.49 -2.65 20.13
N ASN A 141 14.63 -3.50 20.68
CA ASN A 141 14.80 -4.09 22.02
C ASN A 141 14.81 -3.05 23.15
N PHE A 142 14.20 -1.89 22.93
CA PHE A 142 14.00 -0.88 23.96
C PHE A 142 12.82 -1.23 24.87
N SER A 143 12.75 -0.60 26.04
CA SER A 143 11.60 -0.67 26.95
C SER A 143 11.38 0.70 27.59
N ALA A 144 10.32 1.38 27.17
CA ALA A 144 9.93 2.68 27.70
C ALA A 144 9.65 2.62 29.21
N GLU A 145 9.07 1.52 29.68
CA GLU A 145 8.78 1.32 31.10
C GLU A 145 10.07 1.20 31.92
N LYS A 146 11.05 0.40 31.49
CA LYS A 146 12.35 0.27 32.17
C LYS A 146 13.10 1.61 32.18
N PHE A 147 13.08 2.31 31.05
CA PHE A 147 13.66 3.64 30.96
C PHE A 147 12.97 4.62 31.92
N ALA A 148 11.65 4.64 32.00
CA ALA A 148 10.93 5.50 32.94
C ALA A 148 11.28 5.19 34.41
N LYS A 149 11.32 3.90 34.76
CA LYS A 149 11.70 3.43 36.10
C LYS A 149 13.15 3.78 36.48
N LYS A 150 14.09 3.71 35.54
CA LYS A 150 15.52 4.02 35.78
C LYS A 150 15.76 5.44 36.29
N TYR A 151 14.92 6.40 35.88
CA TYR A 151 15.12 7.82 36.17
C TYR A 151 14.13 8.38 37.20
N ASP A 152 13.57 7.53 38.07
CA ASP A 152 12.64 7.88 39.16
C ASP A 152 11.52 8.83 38.71
N LYS A 153 10.96 8.56 37.53
CA LYS A 153 9.87 9.36 36.99
C LYS A 153 8.59 8.97 37.73
N VAL A 154 8.22 9.80 38.72
CA VAL A 154 6.96 9.68 39.48
C VAL A 154 5.79 9.58 38.51
N ASP A 155 4.87 8.67 38.81
CA ASP A 155 3.72 8.16 38.03
C ASP A 155 2.72 9.18 37.47
N THR A 156 3.15 10.30 36.90
CA THR A 156 2.29 11.05 35.97
C THR A 156 2.41 10.37 34.61
N LEU A 157 1.77 9.21 34.52
CA LEU A 157 1.50 8.51 33.29
C LEU A 157 0.62 9.41 32.41
N ILE A 158 1.22 10.04 31.41
CA ILE A 158 0.53 10.46 30.19
C ILE A 158 0.96 9.52 29.04
N PRO A 159 0.73 8.19 29.12
CA PRO A 159 0.91 7.31 27.98
C PRO A 159 -0.23 7.48 26.98
N VAL A 160 0.03 8.10 25.84
CA VAL A 160 -0.96 8.26 24.78
C VAL A 160 -0.44 7.60 23.55
N ILE A 161 -0.88 6.37 23.33
CA ILE A 161 -0.42 5.62 22.20
C ILE A 161 -1.22 5.98 20.96
N LEU A 162 -0.49 6.37 19.91
CA LEU A 162 -0.93 6.37 18.52
C LEU A 162 -0.74 4.94 17.98
N LEU A 163 -1.50 4.53 16.98
CA LEU A 163 -1.20 3.31 16.23
C LEU A 163 -0.83 3.80 14.84
N VAL A 164 0.41 3.58 14.41
CA VAL A 164 0.77 3.80 13.01
C VAL A 164 1.00 2.48 12.35
N ALA A 165 0.23 2.28 11.32
CA ALA A 165 0.00 1.00 10.74
C ALA A 165 0.00 1.21 9.23
N GLN A 166 1.20 1.04 8.68
CA GLN A 166 1.55 1.10 7.27
C GLN A 166 1.23 2.35 6.44
N THR A 167 2.12 2.47 5.45
CA THR A 167 1.92 2.83 4.05
C THR A 167 0.43 3.11 3.71
N VAL A 168 0.08 4.24 3.08
CA VAL A 168 -0.08 4.06 1.62
C VAL A 168 1.19 3.49 1.01
N CYS A 169 1.34 2.32 0.39
CA CYS A 169 0.42 1.32 -0.09
C CYS A 169 -1.01 1.75 -0.04
N VAL A 170 -1.42 2.52 -1.03
CA VAL A 170 -2.81 2.62 -1.46
C VAL A 170 -3.41 1.25 -1.23
N ASN A 171 -4.10 1.09 -0.10
CA ASN A 171 -4.81 -0.13 0.20
C ASN A 171 -6.22 0.19 -0.26
N THR A 172 -6.35 0.25 -1.57
CA THR A 172 -7.12 -0.83 -2.15
C THR A 172 -6.46 -2.15 -1.76
N SER A 173 -6.76 -2.61 -0.53
CA SER A 173 -6.59 -4.00 -0.16
C SER A 173 -7.35 -4.74 -1.23
N MET A 174 -6.62 -5.28 -2.18
CA MET A 174 -7.18 -6.09 -3.23
C MET A 174 -8.00 -7.18 -2.53
N SER A 175 -9.27 -7.22 -2.86
CA SER A 175 -10.28 -8.04 -2.21
C SER A 175 -9.87 -9.52 -2.23
N ALA A 176 -10.54 -10.32 -1.39
CA ALA A 176 -10.39 -11.76 -1.43
C ALA A 176 -10.76 -12.36 -2.81
N GLU A 177 -11.41 -11.60 -3.70
CA GLU A 177 -11.85 -12.06 -5.01
C GLU A 177 -10.70 -12.54 -5.90
N TRP A 178 -9.49 -11.99 -5.78
CA TRP A 178 -8.32 -12.49 -6.55
C TRP A 178 -8.07 -13.98 -6.30
N LYS A 179 -8.26 -14.42 -5.05
CA LYS A 179 -8.09 -15.81 -4.64
C LYS A 179 -9.38 -16.60 -4.88
N THR A 180 -10.54 -16.04 -4.51
CA THR A 180 -11.84 -16.70 -4.69
C THR A 180 -12.14 -17.02 -6.16
N ARG A 181 -11.78 -16.11 -7.07
CA ARG A 181 -11.93 -16.26 -8.52
C ARG A 181 -10.73 -16.93 -9.18
N GLY A 182 -9.72 -17.32 -8.40
CA GLY A 182 -8.54 -18.06 -8.84
C GLY A 182 -7.61 -17.27 -9.75
N VAL A 183 -7.72 -15.94 -9.86
CA VAL A 183 -6.72 -15.13 -10.59
C VAL A 183 -5.33 -15.35 -9.98
N VAL A 184 -5.29 -15.43 -8.64
CA VAL A 184 -4.21 -16.04 -7.88
C VAL A 184 -4.68 -17.43 -7.41
N PRO A 185 -4.00 -18.54 -7.75
CA PRO A 185 -2.69 -18.62 -8.40
C PRO A 185 -2.71 -18.85 -9.93
N ASP A 186 -3.86 -18.88 -10.61
CA ASP A 186 -3.93 -19.39 -12.00
C ASP A 186 -3.16 -18.53 -13.02
N VAL A 187 -3.03 -17.23 -12.73
CA VAL A 187 -2.47 -16.19 -13.63
C VAL A 187 -1.30 -15.47 -12.97
N LEU A 188 -1.43 -15.16 -11.68
CA LEU A 188 -0.39 -14.50 -10.88
C LEU A 188 -0.02 -15.34 -9.67
N GLU A 189 1.25 -15.29 -9.26
CA GLU A 189 1.72 -15.93 -8.03
C GLU A 189 1.21 -15.20 -6.77
N GLU A 190 1.15 -13.87 -6.84
CA GLU A 190 0.74 -13.01 -5.73
C GLU A 190 -0.24 -11.93 -6.20
N VAL A 191 -1.02 -11.42 -5.25
CA VAL A 191 -1.98 -10.33 -5.51
C VAL A 191 -1.19 -9.02 -5.66
N PRO A 192 -1.44 -8.20 -6.70
CA PRO A 192 -0.81 -6.88 -6.82
C PRO A 192 -1.05 -6.03 -5.57
N PRO A 193 -0.11 -5.16 -5.18
CA PRO A 193 -0.22 -4.43 -3.91
C PRO A 193 -1.24 -3.29 -3.93
N HIS A 194 -1.70 -2.83 -5.11
CA HIS A 194 -2.67 -1.75 -5.25
C HIS A 194 -3.77 -2.13 -6.27
N LYS A 195 -4.98 -1.61 -6.10
CA LYS A 195 -6.01 -1.67 -7.15
C LYS A 195 -5.77 -0.60 -8.20
N LEU A 196 -6.00 -0.99 -9.44
CA LEU A 196 -6.10 -0.10 -10.58
C LEU A 196 -7.54 0.38 -10.76
N THR A 197 -7.76 1.69 -10.83
CA THR A 197 -9.10 2.22 -11.13
C THR A 197 -9.37 2.01 -12.62
N VAL A 198 -10.46 1.31 -12.94
CA VAL A 198 -10.88 1.02 -14.31
C VAL A 198 -12.35 1.38 -14.44
N GLU A 199 -12.65 2.35 -15.30
CA GLU A 199 -14.01 2.89 -15.47
C GLU A 199 -14.39 2.87 -16.95
N TYR A 200 -15.39 2.08 -17.29
CA TYR A 200 -16.10 2.18 -18.56
C TYR A 200 -17.23 3.22 -18.45
N PRO A 201 -17.73 3.77 -19.57
CA PRO A 201 -18.74 4.82 -19.56
C PRO A 201 -19.98 4.54 -18.69
N ASP A 202 -20.42 3.27 -18.66
CA ASP A 202 -21.62 2.84 -17.94
C ASP A 202 -21.33 2.01 -16.69
N VAL A 203 -20.06 1.67 -16.41
CA VAL A 203 -19.70 0.76 -15.32
C VAL A 203 -18.28 1.00 -14.79
N ALA A 204 -18.18 1.28 -13.50
CA ALA A 204 -16.91 1.22 -12.76
C ALA A 204 -16.60 -0.25 -12.40
N ILE A 205 -15.37 -0.67 -12.61
CA ILE A 205 -14.95 -2.05 -12.33
C ILE A 205 -14.45 -2.17 -10.90
N GLU A 206 -15.23 -2.89 -10.09
CA GLU A 206 -14.76 -3.50 -8.86
C GLU A 206 -14.22 -4.91 -9.15
N GLU A 207 -13.36 -5.42 -8.28
CA GLU A 207 -12.69 -6.69 -8.48
C GLU A 207 -13.70 -7.85 -8.52
N GLY A 208 -13.64 -8.65 -9.59
CA GLY A 208 -14.58 -9.75 -9.80
C GLY A 208 -15.99 -9.31 -10.19
N THR A 209 -16.19 -8.03 -10.54
CA THR A 209 -17.46 -7.55 -11.11
C THR A 209 -17.79 -8.38 -12.35
N VAL A 210 -19.05 -8.76 -12.48
CA VAL A 210 -19.54 -9.39 -13.71
C VAL A 210 -20.17 -8.31 -14.58
N ILE A 211 -19.66 -8.14 -15.80
CA ILE A 211 -20.21 -7.18 -16.76
C ILE A 211 -20.60 -7.90 -18.07
N LYS A 212 -21.40 -7.20 -18.87
CA LYS A 212 -21.70 -7.64 -20.23
C LYS A 212 -20.63 -7.16 -21.20
N PRO A 213 -20.22 -7.98 -22.19
CA PRO A 213 -19.17 -7.60 -23.14
C PRO A 213 -19.36 -6.23 -23.81
N PHE A 214 -20.60 -5.86 -24.17
CA PHE A 214 -20.86 -4.57 -24.82
C PHE A 214 -20.51 -3.35 -23.95
N GLN A 215 -20.52 -3.49 -22.62
CA GLN A 215 -20.16 -2.42 -21.68
C GLN A 215 -18.65 -2.12 -21.75
N ALA A 216 -17.86 -3.08 -22.23
CA ALA A 216 -16.41 -2.99 -22.43
C ALA A 216 -16.04 -3.05 -23.93
N LYS A 217 -16.89 -2.49 -24.80
CA LYS A 217 -16.62 -2.45 -26.25
C LYS A 217 -15.48 -1.48 -26.62
N SER A 218 -15.25 -0.46 -25.80
CA SER A 218 -14.26 0.59 -26.03
C SER A 218 -13.34 0.71 -24.82
N PRO A 219 -12.11 1.23 -24.99
CA PRO A 219 -11.14 1.32 -23.90
C PRO A 219 -11.73 2.03 -22.67
N PRO A 220 -11.47 1.54 -21.45
CA PRO A 220 -11.87 2.23 -20.23
C PRO A 220 -10.97 3.44 -19.95
N CYS A 221 -11.46 4.36 -19.13
CA CYS A 221 -10.59 5.28 -18.41
C CYS A 221 -9.85 4.49 -17.32
N VAL A 222 -8.53 4.65 -17.23
CA VAL A 222 -7.69 3.94 -16.26
C VAL A 222 -6.88 4.96 -15.47
N SER A 223 -6.84 4.83 -14.14
CA SER A 223 -6.04 5.72 -13.29
C SER A 223 -5.43 4.98 -12.08
N TRP A 224 -4.32 5.51 -11.58
CA TRP A 224 -3.57 4.98 -10.43
C TRP A 224 -2.77 6.08 -9.74
N GLU A 225 -2.28 5.80 -8.53
CA GLU A 225 -1.29 6.67 -7.91
C GLU A 225 0.10 6.46 -8.54
N TYR A 226 0.69 7.53 -9.07
CA TYR A 226 2.00 7.48 -9.71
C TYR A 226 3.05 8.32 -8.98
N GLY A 227 4.33 7.97 -9.20
CA GLY A 227 5.46 8.82 -8.85
C GLY A 227 5.76 9.78 -10.01
N ARG A 228 6.03 11.06 -9.71
CA ARG A 228 6.42 12.03 -10.75
C ARG A 228 7.63 11.55 -11.55
N GLY A 229 7.54 11.68 -12.87
CA GLY A 229 8.59 11.23 -13.80
C GLY A 229 8.82 9.72 -13.86
N CYS A 230 7.87 8.91 -13.38
CA CYS A 230 7.88 7.45 -13.57
C CYS A 230 7.14 7.06 -14.85
N PHE A 231 7.57 5.96 -15.46
CA PHE A 231 6.90 5.33 -16.59
C PHE A 231 6.21 4.04 -16.16
N TYR A 232 5.13 3.68 -16.86
CA TYR A 232 4.34 2.51 -16.56
C TYR A 232 4.01 1.70 -17.82
N THR A 233 3.82 0.40 -17.62
CA THR A 233 3.23 -0.51 -18.61
C THR A 233 1.87 -0.96 -18.10
N LEU A 234 0.83 -0.79 -18.92
CA LEU A 234 -0.52 -1.25 -18.68
C LEU A 234 -0.85 -2.41 -19.64
N CYS A 235 -1.39 -3.50 -19.12
CA CYS A 235 -1.94 -4.56 -19.96
C CYS A 235 -3.32 -5.03 -19.50
N MET A 236 -4.12 -5.50 -20.46
CA MET A 236 -5.35 -6.25 -20.24
C MET A 236 -5.22 -7.62 -20.90
N ILE A 237 -5.47 -8.70 -20.16
CA ILE A 237 -5.36 -10.08 -20.65
C ILE A 237 -6.60 -10.91 -20.33
N ASP A 238 -6.90 -11.90 -21.19
CA ASP A 238 -7.85 -12.99 -20.90
C ASP A 238 -7.06 -14.28 -20.61
N ALA A 239 -7.20 -14.78 -19.39
CA ALA A 239 -6.50 -15.99 -18.93
C ALA A 239 -7.23 -17.30 -19.28
N ASP A 240 -8.45 -17.19 -19.81
CA ASP A 240 -9.37 -18.31 -19.95
C ASP A 240 -9.61 -18.69 -21.41
N THR A 241 -8.90 -18.13 -22.39
CA THR A 241 -9.14 -18.43 -23.81
C THR A 241 -8.77 -19.87 -24.22
N PRO A 242 -9.65 -20.65 -24.91
CA PRO A 242 -11.02 -20.31 -25.32
C PRO A 242 -12.09 -20.62 -24.26
N CYS A 243 -11.75 -21.41 -23.23
CA CYS A 243 -12.56 -21.53 -22.01
C CYS A 243 -11.69 -21.87 -20.79
N ARG A 244 -12.14 -21.46 -19.61
CA ARG A 244 -11.41 -21.65 -18.33
C ARG A 244 -11.04 -23.09 -18.01
N MET A 245 -11.88 -24.05 -18.43
CA MET A 245 -11.64 -25.48 -18.20
C MET A 245 -10.53 -26.05 -19.08
N LYS A 246 -10.25 -25.43 -20.23
CA LYS A 246 -9.24 -25.85 -21.19
C LYS A 246 -8.61 -24.63 -21.89
N PRO A 247 -7.84 -23.81 -21.16
CA PRO A 247 -7.38 -22.53 -21.67
C PRO A 247 -6.09 -22.72 -22.51
N ILE A 248 -6.23 -23.40 -23.64
CA ILE A 248 -5.09 -23.79 -24.50
C ILE A 248 -4.44 -22.63 -25.26
N ALA A 249 -5.13 -21.47 -25.31
CA ALA A 249 -4.67 -20.28 -26.02
C ALA A 249 -4.35 -19.12 -25.08
N LYS A 250 -4.34 -19.34 -23.76
CA LYS A 250 -4.00 -18.31 -22.77
C LYS A 250 -2.52 -17.92 -22.84
N GLU A 251 -2.17 -16.68 -22.49
CA GLU A 251 -3.07 -15.54 -22.26
C GLU A 251 -3.44 -14.90 -23.61
N TRP A 252 -4.64 -14.32 -23.74
CA TRP A 252 -4.99 -13.49 -24.90
C TRP A 252 -4.81 -12.01 -24.57
N CYS A 253 -3.96 -11.32 -25.33
CA CYS A 253 -3.65 -9.91 -25.09
C CYS A 253 -4.74 -8.98 -25.64
N HIS A 254 -5.53 -8.38 -24.75
CA HIS A 254 -6.59 -7.42 -25.10
C HIS A 254 -6.06 -6.02 -25.32
N TRP A 255 -5.09 -5.59 -24.53
CA TRP A 255 -4.51 -4.24 -24.61
C TRP A 255 -3.13 -4.25 -24.00
N LEU A 256 -2.17 -3.56 -24.62
CA LEU A 256 -0.81 -3.38 -24.08
C LEU A 256 -0.27 -2.01 -24.48
N VAL A 257 0.00 -1.18 -23.47
CA VAL A 257 0.57 0.16 -23.63
C VAL A 257 1.78 0.27 -22.70
N VAL A 258 2.90 0.72 -23.25
CA VAL A 258 4.18 0.87 -22.54
C VAL A 258 4.58 2.33 -22.49
N ASN A 259 5.62 2.66 -21.72
CA ASN A 259 6.16 4.02 -21.65
C ASN A 259 5.10 5.08 -21.30
N ILE A 260 4.07 4.70 -20.54
CA ILE A 260 3.03 5.62 -20.09
C ILE A 260 3.65 6.58 -19.07
N PRO A 261 3.74 7.89 -19.36
CA PRO A 261 4.24 8.84 -18.39
C PRO A 261 3.17 9.07 -17.32
N GLU A 262 3.54 8.86 -16.06
CA GLU A 262 2.65 9.15 -14.92
C GLU A 262 1.35 8.33 -14.97
N ASP A 263 0.21 8.94 -15.32
CA ASP A 263 -1.08 8.27 -15.58
C ASP A 263 -1.69 8.59 -16.96
N ASP A 264 -0.92 9.23 -17.85
CA ASP A 264 -1.39 9.64 -19.18
C ASP A 264 -1.27 8.50 -20.20
N VAL A 265 -2.22 7.57 -20.17
CA VAL A 265 -2.25 6.39 -21.05
C VAL A 265 -2.18 6.77 -22.53
N ASP A 266 -2.79 7.88 -22.93
CA ASP A 266 -2.82 8.36 -24.32
C ASP A 266 -1.44 8.85 -24.80
N ALA A 267 -0.56 9.25 -23.87
CA ALA A 267 0.83 9.61 -24.17
C ALA A 267 1.78 8.40 -24.21
N GLY A 268 1.32 7.21 -23.82
CA GLY A 268 2.10 5.97 -23.90
C GLY A 268 2.24 5.41 -25.32
N GLU A 269 3.16 4.47 -25.49
CA GLU A 269 3.33 3.72 -26.74
C GLU A 269 2.42 2.47 -26.74
N THR A 270 1.47 2.41 -27.68
CA THR A 270 0.58 1.25 -27.81
C THR A 270 1.26 0.13 -28.60
N ILE A 271 1.52 -1.00 -27.92
CA ILE A 271 2.06 -2.22 -28.54
C ILE A 271 0.92 -3.12 -29.03
N ALA A 272 -0.17 -3.23 -28.28
CA ALA A 272 -1.36 -3.91 -28.73
C ALA A 272 -2.58 -3.02 -28.51
N GLU A 273 -3.26 -2.62 -29.59
CA GLU A 273 -4.49 -1.84 -29.54
C GLU A 273 -5.58 -2.59 -28.77
N TYR A 274 -6.48 -1.85 -28.12
CA TYR A 274 -7.55 -2.39 -27.31
C TYR A 274 -8.54 -3.20 -28.15
N VAL A 275 -8.83 -4.42 -27.72
CA VAL A 275 -9.98 -5.19 -28.20
C VAL A 275 -10.84 -5.54 -27.00
N GLY A 276 -12.14 -5.28 -27.08
CA GLY A 276 -13.09 -5.59 -26.01
C GLY A 276 -13.27 -7.11 -25.78
N PRO A 277 -13.95 -7.50 -24.69
CA PRO A 277 -14.34 -8.89 -24.44
C PRO A 277 -15.20 -9.44 -25.58
N LEU A 278 -14.88 -10.63 -26.06
CA LEU A 278 -15.69 -11.38 -27.03
C LEU A 278 -15.72 -12.89 -26.69
N PRO A 279 -16.09 -13.27 -25.46
CA PRO A 279 -16.01 -14.66 -25.01
C PRO A 279 -16.90 -15.58 -25.87
N PRO A 280 -16.42 -16.76 -26.29
CA PRO A 280 -17.21 -17.63 -27.17
C PRO A 280 -18.48 -18.17 -26.50
N TRP A 281 -19.53 -18.40 -27.30
CA TRP A 281 -20.80 -18.95 -26.81
C TRP A 281 -20.59 -20.31 -26.12
N GLY A 282 -21.21 -20.48 -24.95
CA GLY A 282 -21.23 -21.74 -24.20
C GLY A 282 -19.97 -22.05 -23.37
N ASN A 283 -18.96 -21.17 -23.36
CA ASN A 283 -17.68 -21.41 -22.66
C ASN A 283 -17.59 -20.81 -21.24
N GLY A 284 -18.70 -20.27 -20.73
CA GLY A 284 -18.79 -19.71 -19.38
C GLY A 284 -18.15 -18.32 -19.27
N PHE A 285 -17.79 -17.94 -18.04
CA PHE A 285 -17.15 -16.67 -17.76
C PHE A 285 -15.65 -16.73 -18.00
N HIS A 286 -15.13 -15.71 -18.65
CA HIS A 286 -13.71 -15.43 -18.82
C HIS A 286 -13.29 -14.31 -17.87
N ARG A 287 -12.07 -14.40 -17.33
CA ARG A 287 -11.46 -13.40 -16.46
C ARG A 287 -10.61 -12.44 -17.29
N TYR A 288 -11.04 -11.18 -17.32
CA TYR A 288 -10.32 -10.08 -17.97
C TYR A 288 -9.56 -9.30 -16.92
N ILE A 289 -8.23 -9.40 -16.96
CA ILE A 289 -7.34 -8.95 -15.89
C ILE A 289 -6.52 -7.78 -16.39
N PHE A 290 -6.60 -6.66 -15.69
CA PHE A 290 -5.72 -5.52 -15.88
C PHE A 290 -4.55 -5.59 -14.90
N LEU A 291 -3.35 -5.36 -15.42
CA LEU A 291 -2.13 -5.29 -14.64
C LEU A 291 -1.35 -4.04 -15.02
N LEU A 292 -0.80 -3.38 -14.01
CA LEU A 292 0.05 -2.22 -14.15
C LEU A 292 1.43 -2.54 -13.58
N TYR A 293 2.47 -2.26 -14.35
CA TYR A 293 3.87 -2.43 -13.95
C TYR A 293 4.55 -1.07 -13.93
N ARG A 294 5.39 -0.83 -12.92
CA ARG A 294 6.25 0.35 -12.87
C ARG A 294 7.54 0.06 -13.63
N GLN A 295 7.87 0.89 -14.60
CA GLN A 295 9.13 0.76 -15.32
C GLN A 295 10.26 1.49 -14.56
N PRO A 296 11.47 0.91 -14.51
CA PRO A 296 12.63 1.59 -13.94
C PRO A 296 13.11 2.77 -14.81
N CYS A 297 12.88 2.68 -16.13
CA CYS A 297 13.14 3.69 -17.13
C CYS A 297 12.18 3.50 -18.33
N GLU A 298 12.26 4.37 -19.33
CA GLU A 298 11.65 4.11 -20.63
C GLU A 298 12.20 2.80 -21.21
N ILE A 299 11.33 1.94 -21.74
CA ILE A 299 11.71 0.65 -22.32
C ILE A 299 11.70 0.76 -23.85
N ASP A 300 12.68 0.11 -24.47
CA ASP A 300 12.76 0.02 -25.93
C ASP A 300 11.94 -1.19 -26.41
N CYS A 301 10.84 -0.92 -27.11
CA CYS A 301 9.95 -1.92 -27.67
C CYS A 301 9.97 -1.97 -29.20
N ASP A 302 11.04 -1.47 -29.85
CA ASP A 302 11.12 -1.48 -31.33
C ASP A 302 11.12 -2.90 -31.92
N CYS A 303 11.55 -3.89 -31.15
CA CYS A 303 11.52 -5.29 -31.54
C CYS A 303 10.15 -5.97 -31.34
N GLU A 304 9.20 -5.31 -30.66
CA GLU A 304 7.87 -5.85 -30.39
C GLU A 304 6.94 -5.68 -31.60
N LYS A 305 6.16 -6.72 -31.90
CA LYS A 305 5.17 -6.66 -32.97
C LYS A 305 3.98 -5.81 -32.51
N ARG A 306 3.72 -4.72 -33.22
CA ARG A 306 2.53 -3.87 -32.98
C ARG A 306 1.26 -4.58 -33.47
N LEU A 307 0.30 -4.80 -32.56
CA LEU A 307 -0.95 -5.52 -32.83
C LEU A 307 -2.11 -4.52 -32.96
N THR A 308 -2.84 -4.60 -34.07
CA THR A 308 -4.02 -3.76 -34.32
C THR A 308 -5.30 -4.38 -33.77
N ASP A 309 -6.36 -3.59 -33.60
CA ASP A 309 -7.70 -4.05 -33.19
C ASP A 309 -8.45 -4.85 -34.27
N LYS A 310 -7.90 -4.91 -35.50
CA LYS A 310 -8.54 -5.52 -36.68
C LYS A 310 -8.29 -7.00 -36.85
N THR A 311 -7.38 -7.59 -36.07
CA THR A 311 -7.00 -9.00 -36.19
C THR A 311 -6.68 -9.62 -34.83
N ALA A 312 -6.97 -10.91 -34.68
CA ALA A 312 -6.60 -11.71 -33.53
C ALA A 312 -5.17 -12.29 -33.63
N GLU A 313 -4.52 -12.16 -34.79
CA GLU A 313 -3.19 -12.71 -35.03
C GLU A 313 -2.15 -12.13 -34.06
N GLY A 314 -1.43 -13.01 -33.35
CA GLY A 314 -0.38 -12.63 -32.41
C GLY A 314 -0.87 -12.26 -31.01
N ARG A 315 -2.19 -12.30 -30.75
CA ARG A 315 -2.75 -12.03 -29.41
C ARG A 315 -2.82 -13.26 -28.52
N THR A 316 -2.89 -14.46 -29.09
CA THR A 316 -2.92 -15.75 -28.35
C THR A 316 -1.54 -16.16 -27.86
N LEU A 317 -1.51 -17.00 -26.82
CA LEU A 317 -0.26 -17.49 -26.21
C LEU A 317 0.67 -16.37 -25.74
N PHE A 318 0.11 -15.19 -25.49
CA PHE A 318 0.80 -14.10 -24.84
C PHE A 318 1.15 -14.53 -23.40
N SER A 319 2.21 -13.94 -22.86
CA SER A 319 2.58 -14.13 -21.46
C SER A 319 3.11 -12.81 -20.93
N ILE A 320 2.30 -12.16 -20.11
CA ILE A 320 2.72 -10.91 -19.47
C ILE A 320 3.94 -11.12 -18.57
N ALA A 321 4.06 -12.29 -17.94
CA ALA A 321 5.22 -12.64 -17.12
C ALA A 321 6.52 -12.67 -17.95
N LYS A 322 6.51 -13.27 -19.15
CA LYS A 322 7.68 -13.28 -20.04
C LYS A 322 8.01 -11.90 -20.59
N PHE A 323 6.99 -11.11 -20.92
CA PHE A 323 7.18 -9.71 -21.31
C PHE A 323 7.87 -8.94 -20.18
N ALA A 324 7.37 -9.10 -18.95
CA ALA A 324 7.91 -8.42 -17.78
C ALA A 324 9.37 -8.81 -17.45
N GLU A 325 9.71 -10.09 -17.64
CA GLU A 325 11.08 -10.60 -17.52
C GLU A 325 11.99 -10.04 -18.61
N THR A 326 11.55 -10.08 -19.87
CA THR A 326 12.32 -9.61 -21.04
C THR A 326 12.69 -8.14 -20.92
N HIS A 327 11.77 -7.32 -20.44
CA HIS A 327 11.94 -5.86 -20.29
C HIS A 327 12.35 -5.42 -18.88
N ALA A 328 12.60 -6.37 -17.97
CA ALA A 328 13.02 -6.13 -16.59
C ALA A 328 12.14 -5.15 -15.79
N ILE A 329 10.82 -5.17 -16.02
CA ILE A 329 9.83 -4.29 -15.36
C ILE A 329 9.26 -4.88 -14.06
N GLY A 330 9.70 -6.08 -13.68
CA GLY A 330 9.42 -6.69 -12.37
C GLY A 330 8.00 -7.22 -12.21
N LEU A 331 7.44 -7.09 -11.00
CA LEU A 331 6.10 -7.57 -10.64
C LEU A 331 5.04 -6.48 -10.81
N PRO A 332 3.76 -6.84 -11.02
CA PRO A 332 2.70 -5.85 -11.13
C PRO A 332 2.56 -5.04 -9.83
N VAL A 333 2.52 -3.72 -9.96
CA VAL A 333 2.33 -2.78 -8.84
C VAL A 333 0.87 -2.45 -8.60
N ALA A 334 0.01 -2.61 -9.60
CA ALA A 334 -1.43 -2.52 -9.41
C ALA A 334 -2.20 -3.48 -10.33
N GLY A 335 -3.45 -3.78 -9.99
CA GLY A 335 -4.31 -4.57 -10.86
C GLY A 335 -5.80 -4.42 -10.56
N ASN A 336 -6.63 -4.88 -11.48
CA ASN A 336 -8.07 -5.01 -11.29
C ASN A 336 -8.58 -6.07 -12.29
N PHE A 337 -9.77 -6.61 -12.09
CA PHE A 337 -10.31 -7.59 -13.03
C PHE A 337 -11.83 -7.65 -12.97
N PHE A 338 -12.42 -8.11 -14.07
CA PHE A 338 -13.84 -8.41 -14.17
C PHE A 338 -14.05 -9.75 -14.87
N GLU A 339 -15.25 -10.30 -14.77
CA GLU A 339 -15.68 -11.49 -15.50
C GLU A 339 -16.74 -11.11 -16.55
N ALA A 340 -16.63 -11.67 -17.75
CA ALA A 340 -17.68 -11.57 -18.76
C ALA A 340 -17.90 -12.91 -19.47
N ALA A 341 -19.13 -13.15 -19.88
CA ALA A 341 -19.56 -14.31 -20.67
C ALA A 341 -20.31 -13.83 -21.90
N PHE A 342 -20.49 -14.72 -22.88
CA PHE A 342 -21.17 -14.40 -24.13
C PHE A 342 -22.55 -13.77 -23.87
N ASP A 343 -22.87 -12.69 -24.58
CA ASP A 343 -24.20 -12.07 -24.58
C ASP A 343 -24.79 -12.04 -26.00
N THR A 344 -26.10 -12.30 -26.08
CA THR A 344 -26.87 -12.37 -27.33
C THR A 344 -26.92 -11.06 -28.12
N HIS A 345 -26.58 -9.92 -27.51
CA HIS A 345 -26.39 -8.66 -28.23
C HIS A 345 -25.23 -8.70 -29.23
N GLU A 346 -24.24 -9.58 -29.04
CA GLU A 346 -23.07 -9.71 -29.92
C GLU A 346 -23.38 -10.45 -31.24
N ALA A 347 -24.51 -11.17 -31.30
CA ALA A 347 -24.91 -11.94 -32.48
C ALA A 347 -25.31 -11.07 -33.70
N THR A 348 -25.35 -9.73 -33.55
CA THR A 348 -25.79 -8.81 -34.61
C THR A 348 -24.65 -8.05 -35.30
N SER A 349 -23.39 -8.25 -34.91
CA SER A 349 -22.24 -7.62 -35.57
C SER A 349 -21.11 -8.62 -35.79
N SER A 350 -21.11 -9.30 -36.94
CA SER A 350 -19.96 -9.94 -37.63
C SER A 350 -18.70 -10.32 -36.81
N SER A 351 -18.84 -11.01 -35.68
CA SER A 351 -17.73 -11.28 -34.74
C SER A 351 -17.27 -12.74 -34.71
N GLN A 352 -17.81 -13.62 -35.57
CA GLN A 352 -17.47 -15.05 -35.58
C GLN A 352 -16.09 -15.39 -36.17
N GLU A 353 -15.35 -14.44 -36.76
CA GLU A 353 -14.04 -14.70 -37.37
C GLU A 353 -12.84 -14.40 -36.45
N MET A 354 -13.04 -13.82 -35.26
CA MET A 354 -11.92 -13.38 -34.39
C MET A 354 -11.32 -14.46 -33.47
N TYR A 355 -11.87 -15.67 -33.45
CA TYR A 355 -11.40 -16.76 -32.56
C TYR A 355 -11.01 -18.05 -33.30
N HIS A 356 -10.88 -17.99 -34.63
CA HIS A 356 -10.47 -19.12 -35.46
C HIS A 356 -9.02 -19.02 -35.94
#